data_AF-A0AAV6WVD7-F1
#
_entry.id   AF-A0AAV6WVD7-F1
#
_cell.length_a   1.000
_cell.length_b   1.000
_cell.length_c   1.000
_cell.angle_alpha   90.00
_cell.angle_beta   90.00
_cell.angle_gamma   90.00
#
_symmetry.space_group_name_H-M   'P 1'
#
loop_
_entity.id
_entity.type
_entity.pdbx_description
1 polymer ?
#
loop_
_entity_poly.entity_id
_entity_poly.type
_entity_poly.pdbx_seq_one_letter_code
_entity_poly.pdbx_strand_id
1 'polypeptide(L)'
;MDEDNKFAKTLISDINGLLSLYEASLIRWWKESNIMSKLPYMRDRVMEFYFWTVGIQFEPEYSFSRIACAKALVMIVVLNDTYGNYATLDELEISRRLCKGMHTAFWWDIKEIDQLPDYMKAAYQFIFGVREEYYREVPKHETSYGVSCVIETLEQLATSYYKKAKWYMGQKTPTFQDHISDGPIGSAAVVVLMAFFVDMESASKEAFDWVTSVPKIVEAAGLLTRRRNDTSTYEVCSSQPNEIFFAS
;
A
#
# COMPACT_ATOMS: atom_id res chain seq x y z
N MET A 1 14.99 -27.69 27.19
CA MET A 1 13.64 -27.83 26.63
C MET A 1 12.80 -28.47 27.72
N ASP A 2 11.60 -27.95 28.00
CA ASP A 2 10.76 -28.57 29.04
C ASP A 2 10.42 -30.02 28.63
N GLU A 3 10.33 -30.92 29.60
CA GLU A 3 10.20 -32.36 29.38
C GLU A 3 8.85 -32.76 28.74
N ASP A 4 7.86 -31.85 28.70
CA ASP A 4 6.48 -32.11 28.27
C ASP A 4 6.06 -31.36 26.98
N ASN A 5 7.01 -30.65 26.35
CA ASN A 5 6.78 -29.72 25.24
C ASN A 5 5.69 -28.66 25.55
N LYS A 6 5.49 -28.33 26.82
CA LYS A 6 4.41 -27.47 27.33
C LYS A 6 4.61 -26.03 26.88
N PHE A 7 5.84 -25.53 26.90
CA PHE A 7 6.22 -24.21 26.40
C PHE A 7 5.92 -24.07 24.91
N ALA A 8 6.26 -25.09 24.10
CA ALA A 8 5.95 -25.06 22.67
C ALA A 8 4.44 -25.07 22.40
N LYS A 9 3.65 -25.85 23.16
CA LYS A 9 2.18 -25.87 23.05
C LYS A 9 1.54 -24.53 23.44
N THR A 10 2.01 -23.91 24.52
CA THR A 10 1.54 -22.58 24.94
C THR A 10 1.90 -21.54 23.88
N LEU A 11 3.14 -21.55 23.37
CA LEU A 11 3.56 -20.63 22.31
C LEU A 11 2.72 -20.78 21.03
N ILE A 12 2.42 -22.01 20.62
CA ILE A 12 1.53 -22.27 19.46
C ILE A 12 0.10 -21.77 19.74
N SER A 13 -0.42 -22.01 20.95
CA SER A 13 -1.77 -21.55 21.33
C SER A 13 -1.86 -20.02 21.36
N ASP A 14 -0.84 -19.34 21.90
CA ASP A 14 -0.80 -17.89 21.99
C ASP A 14 -0.69 -17.26 20.59
N ILE A 15 0.18 -17.79 19.74
CA ILE A 15 0.29 -17.38 18.33
C ILE A 15 -1.04 -17.60 17.60
N ASN A 16 -1.67 -18.77 17.73
CA ASN A 16 -2.95 -19.06 17.09
C ASN A 16 -4.07 -18.13 17.58
N GLY A 17 -4.12 -17.86 18.88
CA GLY A 17 -5.13 -16.96 19.47
C GLY A 17 -4.95 -15.51 19.00
N LEU A 18 -3.73 -15.01 19.00
CA LEU A 18 -3.39 -13.66 18.52
C LEU A 18 -3.70 -13.54 17.02
N LEU A 19 -3.22 -14.46 16.20
CA LEU A 19 -3.49 -14.46 14.75
C LEU A 19 -4.99 -14.50 14.48
N SER A 20 -5.74 -15.38 15.15
CA SER A 20 -7.19 -15.51 14.95
C SER A 20 -7.96 -14.22 15.27
N LEU A 21 -7.57 -13.48 16.30
CA LEU A 21 -8.25 -12.24 16.68
C LEU A 21 -7.97 -11.09 15.69
N TYR A 22 -6.70 -10.91 15.30
CA TYR A 22 -6.31 -9.85 14.38
C TYR A 22 -6.73 -10.13 12.92
N GLU A 23 -6.71 -11.39 12.50
CA GLU A 23 -7.27 -11.81 11.21
C GLU A 23 -8.78 -11.58 11.18
N ALA A 24 -9.49 -11.91 12.26
CA ALA A 24 -10.93 -11.66 12.33
C ALA A 24 -11.27 -10.16 12.26
N SER A 25 -10.47 -9.29 12.90
CA SER A 25 -10.69 -7.84 12.84
C SER A 25 -10.44 -7.28 11.43
N LEU A 26 -9.36 -7.73 10.76
CA LEU A 26 -9.07 -7.32 9.39
C LEU A 26 -10.11 -7.85 8.39
N ILE A 27 -10.52 -9.13 8.50
CA ILE A 27 -11.56 -9.71 7.65
C ILE A 27 -12.88 -8.98 7.84
N ARG A 28 -13.23 -8.64 9.08
CA ARG A 28 -14.44 -7.87 9.37
C ARG A 28 -14.38 -6.49 8.72
N TRP A 29 -13.28 -5.75 8.93
CA TRP A 29 -13.04 -4.46 8.29
C TRP A 29 -13.14 -4.54 6.77
N TRP A 30 -12.53 -5.56 6.15
CA TRP A 30 -12.57 -5.78 4.71
C TRP A 30 -13.99 -5.99 4.20
N LYS A 31 -14.77 -6.86 4.88
CA LYS A 31 -16.17 -7.11 4.54
C LYS A 31 -17.04 -5.86 4.72
N GLU A 32 -16.87 -5.13 5.81
CA GLU A 32 -17.62 -3.90 6.12
C GLU A 32 -17.33 -2.77 5.12
N SER A 33 -16.12 -2.72 4.56
CA SER A 33 -15.78 -1.73 3.52
C SER A 33 -16.63 -1.88 2.25
N ASN A 34 -17.08 -3.10 1.97
CA ASN A 34 -17.83 -3.49 0.77
C ASN A 34 -17.18 -2.98 -0.55
N ILE A 35 -15.86 -2.82 -0.56
CA ILE A 35 -15.17 -2.21 -1.70
C ILE A 35 -15.16 -3.13 -2.93
N MET A 36 -15.13 -4.45 -2.72
CA MET A 36 -15.17 -5.43 -3.81
C MET A 36 -16.47 -5.38 -4.63
N SER A 37 -17.59 -5.00 -4.00
CA SER A 37 -18.83 -4.81 -4.76
C SER A 37 -18.83 -3.52 -5.58
N LYS A 38 -18.06 -2.51 -5.15
CA LYS A 38 -17.96 -1.20 -5.80
C LYS A 38 -16.89 -1.20 -6.91
N LEU A 39 -15.81 -1.97 -6.71
CA LEU A 39 -14.65 -2.08 -7.58
C LEU A 39 -14.44 -3.55 -8.00
N PRO A 40 -15.31 -4.11 -8.86
CA PRO A 40 -15.27 -5.53 -9.22
C PRO A 40 -14.03 -5.92 -10.03
N TYR A 41 -13.27 -4.95 -10.54
CA TYR A 41 -12.00 -5.17 -11.26
C TYR A 41 -10.79 -5.36 -10.31
N MET A 42 -10.94 -5.02 -9.02
CA MET A 42 -9.84 -5.11 -8.06
C MET A 42 -9.56 -6.56 -7.69
N ARG A 43 -8.30 -6.89 -7.41
CA ARG A 43 -7.93 -8.20 -6.88
C ARG A 43 -8.26 -8.29 -5.39
N ASP A 44 -9.03 -9.31 -4.99
CA ASP A 44 -9.28 -9.63 -3.57
C ASP A 44 -8.08 -10.37 -2.98
N ARG A 45 -7.26 -9.65 -2.20
CA ARG A 45 -5.94 -10.11 -1.73
C ARG A 45 -5.67 -9.79 -0.26
N VAL A 46 -6.70 -9.45 0.51
CA VAL A 46 -6.53 -8.93 1.88
C VAL A 46 -5.79 -9.91 2.80
N MET A 47 -6.03 -11.21 2.63
CA MET A 47 -5.39 -12.24 3.45
C MET A 47 -3.93 -12.47 3.05
N GLU A 48 -3.62 -12.40 1.75
CA GLU A 48 -2.24 -12.43 1.27
C GLU A 48 -1.44 -11.23 1.79
N PHE A 49 -2.03 -10.03 1.80
CA PHE A 49 -1.39 -8.85 2.37
C PHE A 49 -1.13 -9.02 3.87
N TYR A 50 -2.11 -9.51 4.63
CA TYR A 50 -1.89 -9.80 6.03
C TYR A 50 -0.75 -10.81 6.24
N PHE A 51 -0.72 -11.89 5.46
CA PHE A 51 0.35 -12.87 5.51
C PHE A 51 1.73 -12.24 5.26
N TRP A 52 1.85 -11.29 4.31
CA TRP A 52 3.10 -10.56 4.10
C TRP A 52 3.53 -9.74 5.32
N THR A 53 2.58 -9.11 6.02
CA THR A 53 2.90 -8.34 7.24
C THR A 53 3.39 -9.23 8.37
N VAL A 54 2.85 -10.44 8.53
CA VAL A 54 3.30 -11.44 9.50
C VAL A 54 4.73 -11.89 9.20
N GLY A 55 5.10 -12.03 7.93
CA GLY A 55 6.47 -12.38 7.53
C GLY A 55 7.53 -11.33 7.88
N ILE A 56 7.12 -10.09 8.17
CA ILE A 56 8.02 -8.96 8.47
C ILE A 56 8.07 -8.67 9.97
N GLN A 57 6.91 -8.67 10.64
CA GLN A 57 6.79 -8.45 12.08
C GLN A 57 5.81 -9.48 12.64
N PHE A 58 6.29 -10.60 13.17
CA PHE A 58 5.43 -11.68 13.67
C PHE A 58 5.11 -11.52 15.16
N GLU A 59 5.84 -10.67 15.87
CA GLU A 59 5.76 -10.50 17.31
C GLU A 59 4.40 -9.90 17.73
N PRO A 60 3.81 -10.34 18.86
CA PRO A 60 2.47 -9.90 19.29
C PRO A 60 2.30 -8.38 19.42
N GLU A 61 3.33 -7.69 19.89
CA GLU A 61 3.36 -6.24 20.11
C GLU A 61 3.15 -5.43 18.82
N TYR A 62 3.50 -5.98 17.65
CA TYR A 62 3.35 -5.31 16.35
C TYR A 62 2.02 -5.60 15.66
N SER A 63 1.03 -6.12 16.39
CA SER A 63 -0.28 -6.46 15.84
C SER A 63 -1.00 -5.30 15.16
N PHE A 64 -0.95 -4.11 15.75
CA PHE A 64 -1.53 -2.92 15.14
C PHE A 64 -0.76 -2.51 13.89
N SER A 65 0.59 -2.45 13.94
CA SER A 65 1.43 -2.18 12.76
C SER A 65 1.14 -3.15 11.61
N ARG A 66 0.91 -4.44 11.88
CA ARG A 66 0.51 -5.42 10.86
C ARG A 66 -0.83 -5.06 10.23
N ILE A 67 -1.85 -4.77 11.03
CA ILE A 67 -3.17 -4.40 10.53
C ILE A 67 -3.10 -3.11 9.72
N ALA A 68 -2.41 -2.08 10.23
CA ALA A 68 -2.19 -0.83 9.52
C ALA A 68 -1.49 -1.11 8.18
N CYS A 69 -0.36 -1.81 8.16
CA CYS A 69 0.35 -2.13 6.92
C CYS A 69 -0.51 -2.93 5.93
N ALA A 70 -1.34 -3.86 6.38
CA ALA A 70 -2.31 -4.54 5.52
C ALA A 70 -3.31 -3.57 4.89
N LYS A 71 -3.84 -2.59 5.66
CA LYS A 71 -4.71 -1.53 5.13
C LYS A 71 -3.97 -0.64 4.11
N ALA A 72 -2.69 -0.31 4.32
CA ALA A 72 -1.87 0.40 3.33
C ALA A 72 -1.69 -0.40 2.04
N LEU A 73 -1.41 -1.70 2.14
CA LEU A 73 -1.32 -2.60 0.98
C LEU A 73 -2.62 -2.64 0.18
N VAL A 74 -3.77 -2.62 0.86
CA VAL A 74 -5.07 -2.50 0.19
C VAL A 74 -5.20 -1.16 -0.56
N MET A 75 -4.82 -0.03 0.05
CA MET A 75 -4.81 1.27 -0.67
C MET A 75 -3.89 1.27 -1.88
N ILE A 76 -2.71 0.66 -1.76
CA ILE A 76 -1.75 0.48 -2.87
C ILE A 76 -2.41 -0.30 -4.01
N VAL A 77 -3.11 -1.40 -3.70
CA VAL A 77 -3.76 -2.24 -4.71
C VAL A 77 -4.95 -1.58 -5.36
N VAL A 78 -5.74 -0.80 -4.61
CA VAL A 78 -6.79 0.05 -5.18
C VAL A 78 -6.20 1.00 -6.22
N LEU A 79 -5.09 1.69 -5.90
CA LEU A 79 -4.41 2.56 -6.86
C LEU A 79 -3.83 1.78 -8.04
N ASN A 80 -3.12 0.68 -7.78
CA ASN A 80 -2.47 -0.15 -8.79
C ASN A 80 -3.47 -0.69 -9.81
N ASP A 81 -4.55 -1.32 -9.36
CA ASP A 81 -5.55 -1.92 -10.27
C ASP A 81 -6.35 -0.85 -11.03
N THR A 82 -6.63 0.28 -10.38
CA THR A 82 -7.29 1.41 -11.02
C THR A 82 -6.41 1.98 -12.14
N TYR A 83 -5.14 2.24 -11.86
CA TYR A 83 -4.24 2.88 -12.83
C TYR A 83 -3.77 1.92 -13.93
N GLY A 84 -3.69 0.63 -13.61
CA GLY A 84 -3.08 -0.37 -14.48
C GLY A 84 -4.07 -1.03 -15.43
N ASN A 85 -5.31 -1.23 -14.99
CA ASN A 85 -6.24 -2.13 -15.68
C ASN A 85 -7.57 -1.48 -16.06
N TYR A 86 -7.85 -0.26 -15.58
CA TYR A 86 -9.20 0.29 -15.69
C TYR A 86 -9.28 1.75 -16.12
N ALA A 87 -8.46 2.64 -15.55
CA ALA A 87 -8.56 4.07 -15.81
C ALA A 87 -8.01 4.48 -17.18
N THR A 88 -8.65 5.49 -17.78
CA THR A 88 -8.16 6.16 -18.98
C THR A 88 -7.15 7.26 -18.64
N LEU A 89 -6.35 7.69 -19.61
CA LEU A 89 -5.34 8.74 -19.39
C LEU A 89 -5.95 10.08 -18.92
N ASP A 90 -7.15 10.43 -19.41
CA ASP A 90 -7.85 11.66 -19.01
C ASP A 90 -8.34 11.58 -17.56
N GLU A 91 -8.89 10.44 -17.16
CA GLU A 91 -9.27 10.17 -15.77
C GLU A 91 -8.05 10.19 -14.84
N LEU A 92 -6.93 9.62 -15.28
CA LEU A 92 -5.67 9.63 -14.55
C LEU A 92 -5.08 11.04 -14.39
N GLU A 93 -5.35 11.97 -15.30
CA GLU A 93 -4.94 13.36 -15.15
C GLU A 93 -5.72 14.08 -14.05
N ILE A 94 -7.03 13.82 -13.94
CA ILE A 94 -7.86 14.33 -12.84
C ILE A 94 -7.41 13.71 -11.52
N SER A 95 -7.25 12.39 -11.51
CA SER A 95 -6.76 11.61 -10.38
C SER A 95 -5.39 12.08 -9.88
N ARG A 96 -4.46 12.44 -10.77
CA ARG A 96 -3.16 13.06 -10.42
C ARG A 96 -3.31 14.39 -9.69
N ARG A 97 -4.26 15.24 -10.12
CA ARG A 97 -4.55 16.51 -9.43
C ARG A 97 -5.18 16.25 -8.06
N LEU A 98 -6.13 15.32 -8.00
CA LEU A 98 -6.80 14.93 -6.77
C LEU A 98 -5.79 14.40 -5.75
N CYS A 99 -4.91 13.47 -6.10
CA CYS A 99 -3.91 12.90 -5.17
C CYS A 99 -2.97 13.95 -4.55
N LYS A 100 -2.87 15.16 -5.11
CA LYS A 100 -1.96 16.18 -4.61
C LYS A 100 -2.37 16.66 -3.22
N GLY A 101 -1.44 16.62 -2.29
CA GLY A 101 -1.68 17.02 -0.90
C GLY A 101 -2.53 16.01 -0.13
N MET A 102 -2.50 14.73 -0.52
CA MET A 102 -3.25 13.65 0.14
C MET A 102 -2.92 13.53 1.62
N HIS A 103 -1.68 13.83 2.01
CA HIS A 103 -1.22 13.84 3.39
C HIS A 103 -1.76 15.03 4.22
N THR A 104 -2.37 16.03 3.58
CA THR A 104 -2.87 17.24 4.27
C THR A 104 -4.32 17.09 4.71
N ALA A 105 -4.74 17.87 5.71
CA ALA A 105 -6.13 17.92 6.16
C ALA A 105 -7.12 18.47 5.10
N PHE A 106 -6.62 19.08 4.01
CA PHE A 106 -7.43 19.75 3.00
C PHE A 106 -7.55 18.97 1.68
N TRP A 107 -7.10 17.72 1.65
CA TRP A 107 -7.04 16.91 0.44
C TRP A 107 -8.39 16.76 -0.29
N TRP A 108 -9.48 16.65 0.46
CA TRP A 108 -10.79 16.29 -0.08
C TRP A 108 -11.46 17.45 -0.83
N ASP A 109 -11.02 17.70 -2.07
CA ASP A 109 -11.65 18.67 -2.96
C ASP A 109 -12.84 18.03 -3.71
N ILE A 110 -14.04 18.37 -3.26
CA ILE A 110 -15.31 17.92 -3.84
C ILE A 110 -15.36 18.23 -5.35
N LYS A 111 -14.78 19.36 -5.80
CA LYS A 111 -14.82 19.75 -7.22
C LYS A 111 -14.00 18.83 -8.11
N GLU A 112 -12.85 18.35 -7.64
CA GLU A 112 -12.02 17.40 -8.40
C GLU A 112 -12.64 15.99 -8.36
N ILE A 113 -13.23 15.61 -7.21
CA ILE A 113 -13.91 14.31 -7.07
C ILE A 113 -15.14 14.21 -7.97
N ASP A 114 -15.93 15.28 -8.09
CA ASP A 114 -17.16 15.26 -8.89
C ASP A 114 -16.90 15.04 -10.39
N GLN A 115 -15.71 15.40 -10.88
CA GLN A 115 -15.28 15.15 -12.26
C GLN A 115 -14.93 13.68 -12.54
N LEU A 116 -14.67 12.87 -11.50
CA LEU A 116 -14.32 11.47 -11.66
C LEU A 116 -15.54 10.58 -11.93
N PRO A 117 -15.38 9.46 -12.66
CA PRO A 117 -16.41 8.45 -12.80
C PRO A 117 -16.71 7.77 -11.46
N ASP A 118 -17.90 7.16 -11.33
CA ASP A 118 -18.40 6.59 -10.07
C ASP A 118 -17.45 5.54 -9.46
N TYR A 119 -16.77 4.74 -10.28
CA TYR A 119 -15.81 3.75 -9.78
C TYR A 119 -14.58 4.42 -9.15
N MET A 120 -14.02 5.48 -9.77
CA MET A 120 -12.90 6.21 -9.15
C MET A 120 -13.35 6.99 -7.92
N LYS A 121 -14.56 7.55 -7.92
CA LYS A 121 -15.16 8.15 -6.72
C LYS A 121 -15.18 7.14 -5.57
N ALA A 122 -15.64 5.92 -5.83
CA ALA A 122 -15.64 4.86 -4.83
C ALA A 122 -14.21 4.48 -4.36
N ALA A 123 -13.23 4.41 -5.27
CA ALA A 123 -11.83 4.17 -4.94
C ALA A 123 -11.23 5.26 -4.04
N TYR A 124 -11.44 6.53 -4.38
CA TYR A 124 -10.92 7.65 -3.59
C TYR A 124 -11.65 7.84 -2.26
N GLN A 125 -12.96 7.60 -2.21
CA GLN A 125 -13.71 7.56 -0.95
C GLN A 125 -13.20 6.48 -0.01
N PHE A 126 -12.85 5.31 -0.55
CA PHE A 126 -12.22 4.26 0.22
C PHE A 126 -10.86 4.68 0.76
N ILE A 127 -9.96 5.20 -0.10
CA ILE A 127 -8.62 5.68 0.32
C ILE A 127 -8.75 6.77 1.39
N PHE A 128 -9.71 7.70 1.24
CA PHE A 128 -9.99 8.72 2.24
C PHE A 128 -10.48 8.15 3.57
N GLY A 129 -11.39 7.18 3.53
CA GLY A 129 -11.85 6.49 4.74
C GLY A 129 -10.70 5.82 5.49
N VAL A 130 -9.84 5.08 4.78
CA VAL A 130 -8.67 4.42 5.38
C VAL A 130 -7.66 5.45 5.92
N ARG A 131 -7.42 6.55 5.19
CA ARG A 131 -6.59 7.65 5.66
C ARG A 131 -7.12 8.25 6.97
N GLU A 132 -8.42 8.52 7.06
CA GLU A 132 -9.04 9.06 8.29
C GLU A 132 -8.98 8.05 9.44
N GLU A 133 -9.10 6.75 9.17
CA GLU A 133 -8.85 5.69 10.15
C GLU A 133 -7.43 5.78 10.72
N TYR A 134 -6.40 5.95 9.87
CA TYR A 134 -5.03 6.11 10.34
C TYR A 134 -4.88 7.29 11.31
N TYR A 135 -5.38 8.48 10.94
CA TYR A 135 -5.30 9.66 11.81
C TYR A 135 -6.09 9.51 13.12
N ARG A 136 -7.09 8.63 13.16
CA ARG A 136 -7.91 8.35 14.35
C ARG A 136 -7.32 7.26 15.23
N GLU A 137 -6.79 6.20 14.64
CA GLU A 137 -6.43 4.95 15.32
C GLU A 137 -4.97 4.90 15.74
N VAL A 138 -4.06 5.55 15.00
CA VAL A 138 -2.63 5.58 15.36
C VAL A 138 -2.44 6.40 16.66
N PRO A 139 -1.82 5.85 17.72
CA PRO A 139 -1.71 6.50 19.03
C PRO A 139 -0.92 7.82 18.98
N LYS A 140 -1.50 8.92 19.49
CA LYS A 140 -1.06 10.33 19.28
C LYS A 140 0.31 10.76 19.84
N HIS A 141 1.20 9.86 20.24
CA HIS A 141 2.54 10.21 20.72
C HIS A 141 3.46 10.52 19.52
N GLU A 142 3.57 11.78 19.09
CA GLU A 142 4.42 12.22 17.95
C GLU A 142 4.12 11.58 16.56
N THR A 143 3.18 10.63 16.48
CA THR A 143 2.79 9.80 15.32
C THR A 143 1.95 10.47 14.22
N SER A 144 1.44 11.69 14.42
CA SER A 144 0.75 12.42 13.34
C SER A 144 1.68 12.63 12.14
N TYR A 145 2.98 12.70 12.41
CA TYR A 145 4.01 12.77 11.40
C TYR A 145 4.15 11.45 10.63
N GLY A 146 4.22 10.31 11.32
CA GLY A 146 4.31 8.98 10.68
C GLY A 146 3.13 8.70 9.74
N VAL A 147 1.91 9.00 10.17
CA VAL A 147 0.71 8.90 9.30
C VAL A 147 0.86 9.81 8.09
N SER A 148 1.25 11.07 8.29
CA SER A 148 1.50 12.00 7.18
C SER A 148 2.49 11.44 6.17
N CYS A 149 3.58 10.81 6.63
CA CYS A 149 4.58 10.25 5.74
C CYS A 149 4.11 8.99 5.00
N VAL A 150 3.30 8.12 5.62
CA VAL A 150 2.67 6.98 4.92
C VAL A 150 1.80 7.50 3.77
N ILE A 151 0.99 8.52 4.03
CA ILE A 151 0.07 9.06 3.03
C ILE A 151 0.81 9.88 1.97
N GLU A 152 1.86 10.62 2.33
CA GLU A 152 2.70 11.35 1.38
C GLU A 152 3.45 10.39 0.44
N THR A 153 3.96 9.28 0.96
CA THR A 153 4.61 8.27 0.12
C THR A 153 3.60 7.53 -0.78
N LEU A 154 2.34 7.38 -0.35
CA LEU A 154 1.24 6.89 -1.20
C LEU A 154 0.91 7.90 -2.33
N GLU A 155 0.98 9.20 -2.07
CA GLU A 155 0.85 10.26 -3.09
C GLU A 155 2.00 10.20 -4.12
N GLN A 156 3.23 9.98 -3.66
CA GLN A 156 4.39 9.76 -4.54
C GLN A 156 4.24 8.49 -5.37
N LEU A 157 3.72 7.41 -4.78
CA LEU A 157 3.40 6.17 -5.49
C LEU A 157 2.35 6.39 -6.59
N ALA A 158 1.27 7.12 -6.30
CA ALA A 158 0.26 7.47 -7.30
C ALA A 158 0.87 8.25 -8.48
N THR A 159 1.83 9.14 -8.20
CA THR A 159 2.59 9.86 -9.22
C THR A 159 3.45 8.92 -10.07
N SER A 160 4.11 7.94 -9.45
CA SER A 160 4.85 6.88 -10.15
C SER A 160 3.93 6.04 -11.04
N TYR A 161 2.77 5.60 -10.54
CA TYR A 161 1.79 4.84 -11.32
C TYR A 161 1.26 5.65 -12.51
N TYR A 162 0.95 6.94 -12.32
CA TYR A 162 0.57 7.83 -13.41
C TYR A 162 1.67 7.91 -14.48
N LYS A 163 2.93 8.09 -14.08
CA LYS A 163 4.08 8.15 -15.00
C LYS A 163 4.18 6.88 -15.85
N LYS A 164 4.00 5.72 -15.23
CA LYS A 164 4.05 4.42 -15.94
C LYS A 164 2.84 4.18 -16.84
N ALA A 165 1.63 4.52 -16.39
CA ALA A 165 0.44 4.46 -17.22
C ALA A 165 0.59 5.33 -18.47
N LYS A 166 1.17 6.53 -18.34
CA LYS A 166 1.48 7.41 -19.47
C LYS A 166 2.50 6.81 -20.45
N TRP A 167 3.53 6.14 -19.96
CA TRP A 167 4.47 5.41 -20.84
C TRP A 167 3.76 4.31 -21.61
N TYR A 168 2.93 3.54 -20.94
CA TYR A 168 2.22 2.41 -21.52
C TYR A 168 1.15 2.85 -22.55
N MET A 169 0.19 3.66 -22.10
CA MET A 169 -0.91 4.15 -22.93
C MET A 169 -0.42 5.09 -24.05
N GLY A 170 0.65 5.83 -23.80
CA GLY A 170 1.30 6.68 -24.79
C GLY A 170 2.25 5.93 -25.74
N GLN A 171 2.35 4.60 -25.65
CA GLN A 171 3.24 3.74 -26.44
C GLN A 171 4.71 4.22 -26.45
N LYS A 172 5.15 4.79 -25.33
CA LYS A 172 6.51 5.30 -25.16
C LYS A 172 7.30 4.35 -24.27
N THR A 173 8.25 3.63 -24.87
CA THR A 173 9.20 2.81 -24.12
C THR A 173 10.17 3.71 -23.32
N PRO A 174 10.19 3.64 -21.98
CA PRO A 174 11.20 4.35 -21.19
C PRO A 174 12.59 3.72 -21.39
N THR A 175 13.65 4.45 -21.05
CA THR A 175 14.96 3.81 -20.92
C THR A 175 14.96 2.88 -19.71
N PHE A 176 15.83 1.86 -19.71
CA PHE A 176 16.00 0.99 -18.54
C PHE A 176 16.31 1.81 -17.27
N GLN A 177 17.14 2.84 -17.40
CA GLN A 177 17.51 3.71 -16.29
C GLN A 177 16.31 4.50 -15.75
N ASP A 178 15.48 5.07 -16.64
CA ASP A 178 14.27 5.81 -16.23
C ASP A 178 13.23 4.92 -15.56
N HIS A 179 13.11 3.66 -16.02
CA HIS A 179 12.22 2.66 -15.45
C HIS A 179 12.68 2.23 -14.06
N ILE A 180 13.97 1.92 -13.92
CA ILE A 180 14.49 1.33 -12.69
C ILE A 180 14.75 2.38 -11.58
N SER A 181 15.04 3.63 -11.94
CA SER A 181 15.26 4.71 -10.96
C SER A 181 14.03 5.00 -10.10
N ASP A 182 12.85 4.71 -10.64
CA ASP A 182 11.57 4.81 -9.95
C ASP A 182 11.27 3.55 -9.09
N GLY A 183 12.15 2.56 -9.07
CA GLY A 183 11.98 1.28 -8.39
C GLY A 183 11.55 1.39 -6.92
N PRO A 184 12.25 2.16 -6.07
CA PRO A 184 11.91 2.26 -4.64
C PRO A 184 10.50 2.76 -4.36
N ILE A 185 10.09 3.87 -5.00
CA ILE A 185 8.73 4.40 -4.86
C ILE A 185 7.76 3.52 -5.64
N GLY A 186 7.98 3.31 -6.93
CA GLY A 186 7.05 2.63 -7.82
C GLY A 186 6.84 1.14 -7.55
N SER A 187 7.65 0.49 -6.70
CA SER A 187 7.38 -0.86 -6.17
C SER A 187 6.53 -0.87 -4.90
N ALA A 188 6.14 0.30 -4.40
CA ALA A 188 5.50 0.53 -3.11
C ALA A 188 6.33 0.12 -1.87
N ALA A 189 7.60 -0.26 -2.04
CA ALA A 189 8.45 -0.69 -0.93
C ALA A 189 8.59 0.38 0.15
N VAL A 190 8.74 1.65 -0.25
CA VAL A 190 8.82 2.78 0.69
C VAL A 190 7.51 2.92 1.48
N VAL A 191 6.35 2.92 0.82
CA VAL A 191 5.03 3.03 1.49
C VAL A 191 4.85 1.93 2.54
N VAL A 192 5.20 0.70 2.16
CA VAL A 192 5.12 -0.48 3.03
C VAL A 192 6.04 -0.35 4.25
N LEU A 193 7.29 0.09 4.06
CA LEU A 193 8.23 0.35 5.16
C LEU A 193 7.72 1.43 6.12
N MET A 194 7.17 2.53 5.59
CA MET A 194 6.59 3.60 6.40
C MET A 194 5.39 3.09 7.21
N ALA A 195 4.54 2.26 6.61
CA ALA A 195 3.37 1.72 7.28
C ALA A 195 3.75 0.75 8.42
N PHE A 196 4.89 0.07 8.37
CA PHE A 196 5.38 -0.75 9.48
C PHE A 196 5.84 0.05 10.69
N PHE A 197 6.35 1.25 10.48
CA PHE A 197 6.87 2.11 11.53
C PHE A 197 5.77 2.94 12.21
N VAL A 198 4.57 2.98 11.64
CA VAL A 198 3.52 3.95 12.00
C VAL A 198 3.07 3.90 13.47
N ASP A 199 3.17 2.74 14.12
CA ASP A 199 2.77 2.51 15.51
C ASP A 199 3.94 2.03 16.41
N MET A 200 5.16 2.04 15.88
CA MET A 200 6.32 1.67 16.69
C MET A 200 6.67 2.86 17.59
N GLU A 201 6.60 2.68 18.91
CA GLU A 201 7.01 3.72 19.88
C GLU A 201 8.46 4.19 19.66
N SER A 202 9.32 3.32 19.13
CA SER A 202 10.71 3.64 18.78
C SER A 202 10.87 4.41 17.46
N ALA A 203 9.83 4.54 16.64
CA ALA A 203 9.90 5.23 15.36
C ALA A 203 9.79 6.74 15.56
N SER A 204 10.94 7.38 15.71
CA SER A 204 11.02 8.84 15.77
C SER A 204 10.83 9.47 14.40
N LYS A 205 10.63 10.79 14.38
CA LYS A 205 10.62 11.59 13.15
C LYS A 205 11.84 11.30 12.27
N GLU A 206 13.01 11.18 12.88
CA GLU A 206 14.28 10.89 12.20
C GLU A 206 14.27 9.52 11.51
N ALA A 207 13.56 8.53 12.04
CA ALA A 207 13.42 7.22 11.40
C ALA A 207 12.61 7.33 10.10
N PHE A 208 11.50 8.09 10.13
CA PHE A 208 10.69 8.36 8.94
C PHE A 208 11.46 9.20 7.91
N ASP A 209 12.14 10.28 8.33
CA ASP A 209 13.02 11.09 7.48
C ASP A 209 14.15 10.25 6.86
N TRP A 210 14.70 9.31 7.63
CA TRP A 210 15.72 8.40 7.13
C TRP A 210 15.16 7.48 6.05
N VAL A 211 13.97 6.88 6.21
CA VAL A 211 13.37 6.02 5.16
C VAL A 211 13.04 6.83 3.90
N THR A 212 12.45 8.02 4.03
CA THR A 212 12.07 8.86 2.88
C THR A 212 13.28 9.43 2.15
N SER A 213 14.45 9.51 2.78
CA SER A 213 15.71 9.80 2.09
C SER A 213 16.18 8.69 1.14
N VAL A 214 15.49 7.53 1.14
CA VAL A 214 15.77 6.35 0.31
C VAL A 214 17.25 5.90 0.45
N PRO A 215 17.69 5.52 1.66
CA PRO A 215 19.05 5.06 1.90
C PRO A 215 19.29 3.76 1.14
N LYS A 216 20.56 3.40 0.91
CA LYS A 216 20.97 2.26 0.06
C LYS A 216 20.21 0.95 0.34
N ILE A 217 19.84 0.68 1.60
CA ILE A 217 19.06 -0.51 1.96
C ILE A 217 17.62 -0.45 1.46
N VAL A 218 16.96 0.71 1.57
CA VAL A 218 15.61 0.95 1.05
C VAL A 218 15.62 0.96 -0.47
N GLU A 219 16.64 1.59 -1.08
CA GLU A 219 16.86 1.57 -2.52
C GLU A 219 17.00 0.13 -3.02
N ALA A 220 17.89 -0.66 -2.41
CA ALA A 220 18.12 -2.06 -2.78
C ALA A 220 16.85 -2.91 -2.62
N ALA A 221 16.10 -2.75 -1.52
CA ALA A 221 14.84 -3.46 -1.30
C ALA A 221 13.83 -3.16 -2.42
N GLY A 222 13.64 -1.88 -2.74
CA GLY A 222 12.75 -1.45 -3.82
C GLY A 222 13.15 -1.95 -5.20
N LEU A 223 14.45 -1.94 -5.51
CA LEU A 223 15.00 -2.49 -6.75
C LEU A 223 14.81 -4.00 -6.85
N LEU A 224 15.00 -4.73 -5.76
CA LEU A 224 14.75 -6.18 -5.70
C LEU A 224 13.28 -6.49 -5.93
N THR A 225 12.38 -5.79 -5.24
CA THR A 225 10.93 -5.95 -5.43
C THR A 225 10.53 -5.66 -6.88
N ARG A 226 11.00 -4.54 -7.44
CA ARG A 226 10.76 -4.18 -8.85
C ARG A 226 11.23 -5.27 -9.81
N ARG A 227 12.49 -5.70 -9.70
CA ARG A 227 13.05 -6.72 -10.61
C ARG A 227 12.35 -8.06 -10.50
N ARG A 228 12.04 -8.49 -9.26
CA ARG A 228 11.34 -9.75 -9.03
C ARG A 228 9.94 -9.71 -9.64
N ASN A 229 9.21 -8.61 -9.42
CA ASN A 229 7.89 -8.39 -10.00
C ASN A 229 7.94 -8.44 -11.53
N ASP A 230 8.80 -7.64 -12.15
CA ASP A 230 8.88 -7.53 -13.61
C ASP A 230 9.28 -8.87 -14.27
N THR A 231 10.21 -9.61 -13.65
CA THR A 231 10.62 -10.93 -14.16
C THR A 231 9.49 -11.95 -14.03
N SER A 232 8.77 -11.94 -12.91
CA SER A 232 7.70 -12.93 -12.65
C SER A 232 6.44 -12.67 -13.47
N THR A 233 6.22 -11.41 -13.88
CA THR A 233 5.02 -11.00 -14.63
C THR A 233 5.28 -10.80 -16.12
N TYR A 234 6.52 -10.94 -16.58
CA TYR A 234 6.92 -10.63 -17.96
C TYR A 234 6.05 -11.33 -19.02
N GLU A 235 5.82 -12.63 -18.89
CA GLU A 235 5.03 -13.40 -19.87
C GLU A 235 3.55 -12.97 -19.89
N VAL A 236 3.00 -12.68 -18.71
CA VAL A 236 1.61 -12.22 -18.56
C VAL A 236 1.46 -10.82 -19.17
N CYS A 237 2.30 -9.87 -18.80
CA CYS A 237 2.31 -8.51 -19.35
C CYS A 237 2.53 -8.50 -20.87
N SER A 238 3.38 -9.40 -21.39
CA SER A 238 3.66 -9.49 -22.83
C SER A 238 2.50 -10.10 -23.62
N SER A 239 1.67 -10.94 -22.99
CA SER A 239 0.50 -11.57 -23.61
C SER A 239 -0.81 -10.77 -23.42
N GLN A 240 -0.84 -9.86 -22.44
CA GLN A 240 -1.97 -8.97 -22.15
C GLN A 240 -1.58 -7.49 -22.29
N PRO A 241 -1.42 -6.96 -23.51
CA PRO A 241 -0.94 -5.60 -23.77
C PRO A 241 -1.92 -4.48 -23.36
N ASN A 242 -2.97 -4.79 -22.59
CA ASN A 242 -3.90 -3.82 -22.03
C ASN A 242 -3.95 -3.84 -20.48
N GLU A 243 -3.20 -4.74 -19.81
CA GLU A 243 -3.14 -4.82 -18.34
C GLU A 243 -1.75 -4.42 -17.84
N ILE A 244 -1.69 -3.60 -16.79
CA ILE A 244 -0.42 -3.17 -16.20
C ILE A 244 -0.33 -3.62 -14.75
N PHE A 245 0.65 -4.47 -14.46
CA PHE A 245 0.93 -4.96 -13.11
C PHE A 245 2.04 -4.11 -12.46
N PHE A 246 1.69 -3.04 -11.74
CA PHE A 246 2.71 -2.20 -11.09
C PHE A 246 3.29 -2.82 -9.82
N ALA A 247 2.54 -3.65 -9.11
CA ALA A 247 3.00 -4.52 -8.03
C ALA A 247 2.11 -5.79 -7.97
N SER A 248 2.73 -6.96 -7.94
CA SER A 248 2.06 -8.27 -7.74
C SER A 248 2.37 -8.82 -6.36
#